data_AF-A0A5Z1RV93-F1
#
_entry.id   AF-A0A5Z1RV93-F1
#
_cell.length_a   1.000
_cell.length_b   1.000
_cell.length_c   1.000
_cell.angle_alpha   90.00
_cell.angle_beta   90.00
_cell.angle_gamma   90.00
#
_symmetry.space_group_name_H-M   'P 1'
#
loop_
_entity.id
_entity.type
_entity.pdbx_description
1 polymer ?
#
loop_
_entity_poly.entity_id
_entity_poly.type
_entity_poly.pdbx_seq_one_letter_code
_entity_poly.pdbx_strand_id
1 'polypeptide(L)'
;EINALHPFREGNGRTQRIFLNELAKNAGYKLDLNLISKHKMIHACVEASQLKPGRLEALIKDNLKNFRQNLDLEQNKGMSL
;
A
#
# COMPACT_ATOMS: atom_id res chain seq x y z
N GLU A 1 -3.18 -3.89 -11.52
CA GLU A 1 -2.53 -2.70 -12.10
C GLU A 1 -1.04 -2.61 -11.78
N ILE A 2 -0.58 -1.95 -10.71
CA ILE A 2 0.88 -1.75 -10.47
C ILE A 2 1.69 -3.05 -10.33
N ASN A 3 1.05 -4.12 -9.83
CA ASN A 3 1.68 -5.44 -9.74
C ASN A 3 1.93 -6.05 -11.12
N ALA A 4 1.02 -5.84 -12.09
CA ALA A 4 1.17 -6.37 -13.45
C ALA A 4 2.26 -5.63 -14.25
N LEU A 5 2.48 -4.36 -13.96
CA LEU A 5 3.47 -3.53 -14.66
C LEU A 5 4.91 -4.03 -14.46
N HIS A 6 5.25 -4.55 -13.28
CA HIS A 6 6.57 -5.12 -12.96
C HIS A 6 7.77 -4.30 -13.51
N PRO A 7 7.87 -2.99 -13.22
CA PRO A 7 8.79 -2.09 -13.94
C PRO A 7 10.28 -2.28 -13.64
N PHE A 8 10.65 -3.06 -12.63
CA PHE A 8 12.04 -3.28 -12.23
C PHE A 8 12.49 -4.72 -12.52
N ARG A 9 13.80 -4.91 -12.76
CA ARG A 9 14.39 -6.25 -12.95
C ARG A 9 14.24 -7.14 -11.71
N GLU A 10 14.36 -6.54 -10.53
CA GLU A 10 14.10 -7.14 -9.23
C GLU A 10 13.56 -6.08 -8.25
N GLY A 11 12.95 -6.52 -7.15
CA GLY A 11 12.53 -5.60 -6.08
C GLY A 11 11.14 -4.98 -6.23
N ASN A 12 10.39 -5.27 -7.30
CA ASN A 12 9.03 -4.78 -7.52
C ASN A 12 8.14 -4.83 -6.27
N GLY A 13 8.05 -5.99 -5.61
CA GLY A 13 7.21 -6.14 -4.42
C GLY A 13 7.66 -5.32 -3.21
N ARG A 14 8.96 -5.00 -3.08
CA ARG A 14 9.47 -4.12 -2.01
C ARG A 14 9.10 -2.66 -2.31
N THR A 15 9.37 -2.21 -3.54
CA THR A 15 9.04 -0.85 -3.98
C THR A 15 7.55 -0.57 -3.91
N GLN A 16 6.71 -1.52 -4.37
CA GLN A 16 5.25 -1.38 -4.33
C GLN A 16 4.72 -1.24 -2.89
N ARG A 17 5.28 -1.98 -1.91
CA ARG A 17 4.86 -1.85 -0.50
C ARG A 17 5.19 -0.49 0.08
N ILE A 18 6.39 0.02 -0.19
CA ILE A 18 6.80 1.36 0.26
C ILE A 18 5.89 2.42 -0.37
N PHE A 19 5.66 2.33 -1.69
CA PHE A 19 4.78 3.25 -2.40
C PHE A 19 3.34 3.23 -1.84
N LEU A 20 2.75 2.05 -1.65
CA LEU A 20 1.39 1.92 -1.10
C LEU A 20 1.30 2.39 0.36
N ASN A 21 2.34 2.19 1.16
CA ASN A 21 2.39 2.68 2.53
C ASN A 21 2.36 4.22 2.57
N GLU A 22 3.20 4.89 1.76
CA GLU A 22 3.24 6.35 1.72
C GLU A 22 1.96 6.94 1.11
N LEU A 23 1.39 6.27 0.08
CA LEU A 23 0.09 6.64 -0.48
C LEU A 23 -1.02 6.59 0.57
N ALA A 24 -1.08 5.51 1.36
CA ALA A 24 -2.05 5.38 2.42
C ALA A 24 -1.86 6.45 3.51
N LYS A 25 -0.61 6.71 3.89
CA LYS A 25 -0.24 7.74 4.87
C LYS A 25 -0.68 9.13 4.42
N ASN A 26 -0.43 9.50 3.18
CA ASN A 26 -0.87 10.78 2.60
C ASN A 26 -2.40 10.88 2.52
N ALA A 27 -3.11 9.75 2.47
CA ALA A 27 -4.56 9.67 2.54
C ALA A 27 -5.11 9.61 3.97
N GLY A 28 -4.29 9.73 5.02
CA GLY A 28 -4.72 9.67 6.42
C GLY A 28 -4.89 8.26 6.99
N TYR A 29 -4.28 7.25 6.37
CA TYR A 29 -4.33 5.87 6.79
C TYR A 29 -2.96 5.30 7.12
N LYS A 30 -2.93 4.31 8.00
CA LYS A 30 -1.75 3.46 8.22
C LYS A 30 -2.01 2.12 7.55
N LEU A 31 -1.19 1.80 6.56
CA LEU A 31 -1.24 0.53 5.85
C LEU A 31 0.02 -0.29 6.15
N ASP A 32 -0.12 -1.41 6.86
CA ASP A 32 1.02 -2.29 7.16
C ASP A 32 0.90 -3.62 6.42
N LEU A 33 1.53 -3.71 5.25
CA LEU A 33 1.57 -4.94 4.47
C LEU A 33 2.74 -5.87 4.86
N ASN A 34 3.62 -5.47 5.78
CA ASN A 34 4.81 -6.23 6.12
C ASN A 34 4.50 -7.46 6.98
N LEU A 35 3.38 -7.42 7.71
CA LEU A 35 2.92 -8.54 8.54
C LEU A 35 2.25 -9.66 7.73
N ILE A 36 1.98 -9.44 6.44
CA ILE A 36 1.37 -10.44 5.57
C ILE A 36 2.45 -11.40 5.07
N SER A 37 2.23 -12.70 5.31
CA SER A 37 3.17 -13.72 4.83
C SER A 37 3.34 -13.66 3.31
N LYS A 38 4.56 -13.95 2.84
CA LYS A 38 4.90 -13.95 1.41
C LYS A 38 3.93 -14.81 0.60
N HIS A 39 3.60 -16.01 1.09
CA HIS A 39 2.68 -16.92 0.42
C HIS A 39 1.27 -16.32 0.26
N LYS A 40 0.71 -15.74 1.34
CA LYS A 40 -0.62 -15.11 1.29
C LYS A 40 -0.67 -13.96 0.27
N MET A 41 0.36 -13.11 0.27
CA MET A 41 0.44 -12.00 -0.67
C MET A 41 0.56 -12.48 -2.12
N ILE A 42 1.45 -13.45 -2.39
CA ILE A 42 1.62 -14.01 -3.75
C ILE A 42 0.30 -14.60 -4.24
N HIS A 43 -0.36 -15.41 -3.43
CA HIS A 43 -1.63 -16.02 -3.79
C HIS A 43 -2.70 -14.97 -4.13
N ALA A 44 -2.82 -13.93 -3.31
CA ALA A 44 -3.76 -12.83 -3.56
C ALA A 44 -3.42 -12.05 -4.84
N CYS A 45 -2.14 -11.80 -5.11
CA CYS A 45 -1.71 -11.11 -6.33
C CYS A 45 -1.95 -11.94 -7.61
N VAL A 46 -1.76 -13.26 -7.55
CA VAL A 46 -2.05 -14.17 -8.68
C VAL A 46 -3.54 -14.20 -9.01
N GLU A 47 -4.41 -14.24 -8.00
CA GLU A 47 -5.85 -14.17 -8.24
C GLU A 47 -6.28 -12.79 -8.76
N ALA A 48 -5.70 -11.72 -8.22
CA ALA A 48 -5.96 -10.37 -8.70
C ALA A 48 -5.56 -10.19 -10.18
N SER A 49 -4.48 -10.84 -10.64
CA SER A 49 -4.10 -10.81 -12.07
C SER A 49 -5.06 -11.56 -12.98
N GLN A 50 -5.94 -12.39 -12.42
CA GLN A 50 -7.03 -13.08 -13.13
C GLN A 50 -8.37 -12.34 -12.99
N LEU A 51 -8.34 -11.03 -12.70
CA LEU A 51 -9.52 -10.19 -12.49
C LEU A 51 -10.38 -10.61 -11.29
N LYS A 52 -9.79 -11.31 -10.31
CA LYS A 52 -10.46 -11.71 -9.05
C LYS A 52 -9.77 -11.06 -7.84
N PRO A 53 -9.94 -9.73 -7.63
CA PRO A 53 -9.16 -8.99 -6.64
C PRO A 53 -9.62 -9.20 -5.18
N GLY A 54 -10.73 -9.90 -4.93
CA GLY A 54 -11.39 -9.93 -3.61
C GLY A 54 -10.47 -10.35 -2.45
N ARG A 55 -9.56 -11.32 -2.65
CA ARG A 55 -8.61 -11.71 -1.61
C ARG A 55 -7.56 -10.63 -1.33
N LEU A 56 -7.07 -9.96 -2.37
CA LEU A 56 -6.12 -8.86 -2.22
C LEU A 56 -6.79 -7.64 -1.55
N GLU A 57 -8.04 -7.35 -1.91
CA GLU A 57 -8.84 -6.30 -1.28
C GLU A 57 -9.05 -6.58 0.22
N ALA A 58 -9.41 -7.81 0.59
CA ALA A 58 -9.56 -8.21 1.98
C ALA A 58 -8.25 -8.02 2.76
N LEU A 59 -7.11 -8.46 2.21
CA LEU A 59 -5.81 -8.26 2.84
C LEU A 59 -5.47 -6.77 3.04
N ILE A 60 -5.79 -5.91 2.08
CA ILE A 60 -5.57 -4.47 2.23
C ILE A 60 -6.47 -3.92 3.35
N LYS A 61 -7.77 -4.25 3.33
CA LYS A 61 -8.74 -3.77 4.34
C LYS A 61 -8.37 -4.22 5.76
N ASP A 62 -7.97 -5.47 5.94
CA ASP A 62 -7.58 -6.04 7.24
C ASP A 62 -6.35 -5.32 7.85
N ASN A 63 -5.52 -4.72 7.00
CA ASN A 63 -4.26 -4.08 7.40
C ASN A 63 -4.27 -2.55 7.23
N LEU A 64 -5.42 -1.98 6.87
CA LEU A 64 -5.64 -0.54 6.74
C LEU A 64 -6.31 -0.02 8.01
N LYS A 65 -5.66 0.89 8.71
CA LYS A 65 -6.20 1.53 9.92
C LYS A 65 -6.31 3.03 9.73
N ASN A 66 -7.35 3.65 10.27
CA ASN A 66 -7.42 5.10 10.38
C ASN A 66 -6.18 5.59 11.13
N PHE A 67 -5.47 6.55 10.55
CA PHE A 67 -4.28 7.11 11.14
C PHE A 67 -4.53 8.58 11.40
N ARG A 68 -4.84 8.90 12.65
CA ARG A 68 -4.91 10.29 13.10
C ARG A 68 -3.49 10.80 13.22
N GLN A 69 -3.00 11.51 12.21
CA GLN A 69 -1.82 12.34 12.36
C GLN A 69 -2.01 13.63 11.57
N ASN A 70 -2.25 14.71 12.32
CA ASN A 70 -1.95 16.12 12.05
C ASN A 70 -1.70 16.51 10.58
N LEU A 71 -2.65 16.26 9.67
CA LEU A 71 -2.61 16.76 8.29
C LEU A 71 -2.46 18.30 8.25
N ASP A 72 -2.83 18.97 9.36
CA ASP A 72 -2.73 20.42 9.53
C ASP A 72 -1.31 20.92 9.87
N LEU A 73 -0.41 20.08 10.42
CA LEU A 73 0.92 20.55 10.87
C LEU A 73 1.95 20.64 9.74
N GLU A 74 1.81 19.84 8.68
CA GLU A 74 2.73 19.90 7.53
C GLU A 74 2.26 20.87 6.46
N GLN A 75 0.95 21.08 6.29
CA GLN A 75 0.42 22.12 5.40
C GLN A 75 0.75 23.54 5.89
N ASN A 76 0.82 23.78 7.21
CA ASN A 76 1.24 25.07 7.78
C ASN A 76 2.76 25.31 7.82
N LYS A 77 3.60 24.26 7.75
CA LYS A 77 5.06 24.44 7.70
C LYS A 77 5.58 24.79 6.30
N GLY A 78 4.80 24.51 5.25
CA GLY A 78 5.14 24.85 3.86
C GLY A 78 4.81 26.28 3.42
N MET A 79 4.12 27.07 4.26
CA MET A 79 3.74 28.47 3.95
C MET A 79 4.52 29.51 4.76
N SER A 80 5.56 29.12 5.50
CA SER A 80 6.48 30.08 6.14
C SER A 80 7.73 30.23 5.28
N LEU A 81 7.63 31.02 4.21
CA LEU A 81 8.74 31.74 3.58
C LEU A 81 8.35 33.21 3.46
#